data_AF-A0A3A9SB80-F1
#
_entry.id   AF-A0A3A9SB80-F1
#
_cell.length_a   1.000
_cell.length_b   1.000
_cell.length_c   1.000
_cell.angle_alpha   90.00
_cell.angle_beta   90.00
_cell.angle_gamma   90.00
#
_symmetry.space_group_name_H-M   'P 1'
#
loop_
_entity.id
_entity.type
_entity.pdbx_description
1 polymer ?
#
loop_
_entity_poly.entity_id
_entity_poly.type
_entity_poly.pdbx_seq_one_letter_code
_entity_poly.pdbx_strand_id
1 'polypeptide(L)'
;MNKQKKNIMIGIAVFLWVFVLLPCMVWACDLFDVYFNGAYLGYGFFDERTFYIGWSAVKMEAENIKVWGGGLLWFYYSLFTLLYTVFLIIKIKKNK
;
A
#
# COMPACT_ATOMS: atom_id res chain seq x y z
N MET A 1 -29.56 -7.44 -10.82
CA MET A 1 -28.37 -6.91 -11.55
C MET A 1 -27.91 -7.91 -12.61
N ASN A 2 -27.62 -7.47 -13.84
CA ASN A 2 -27.21 -8.37 -14.93
C ASN A 2 -25.81 -8.95 -14.68
N LYS A 3 -25.56 -10.19 -15.16
CA LYS A 3 -24.30 -10.94 -14.97
C LYS A 3 -23.06 -10.15 -15.43
N GLN A 4 -23.17 -9.45 -16.55
CA GLN A 4 -22.08 -8.61 -17.09
C GLN A 4 -21.70 -7.46 -16.14
N LYS A 5 -22.69 -6.72 -15.61
CA LYS A 5 -22.46 -5.62 -14.66
C LYS A 5 -21.81 -6.12 -13.37
N LYS A 6 -22.22 -7.29 -12.88
CA LYS A 6 -21.63 -7.94 -11.69
C LYS A 6 -20.14 -8.25 -11.92
N ASN A 7 -19.80 -8.86 -13.06
CA ASN A 7 -18.43 -9.24 -13.38
C ASN A 7 -17.51 -8.01 -13.52
N ILE A 8 -18.00 -6.94 -14.17
CA ILE A 8 -17.24 -5.70 -14.29
C ILE A 8 -16.93 -5.11 -12.91
N MET A 9 -17.92 -5.06 -12.01
CA MET A 9 -17.69 -4.51 -10.67
C MET A 9 -16.71 -5.35 -9.83
N ILE A 10 -16.76 -6.68 -9.95
CA ILE A 10 -15.78 -7.57 -9.31
C ILE A 10 -14.38 -7.32 -9.90
N GLY A 11 -14.28 -7.16 -11.23
CA GLY A 11 -13.02 -6.82 -11.90
C GLY A 11 -12.41 -5.51 -11.39
N ILE A 12 -13.22 -4.47 -11.20
CA ILE A 12 -12.78 -3.19 -10.61
C ILE A 12 -12.27 -3.41 -9.18
N ALA A 13 -12.96 -4.19 -8.35
CA ALA A 13 -12.51 -4.48 -6.98
C ALA A 13 -11.15 -5.19 -6.98
N VAL A 14 -10.98 -6.21 -7.82
CA VAL A 14 -9.71 -6.95 -7.95
C VAL A 14 -8.59 -6.01 -8.42
N PHE A 15 -8.85 -5.18 -9.43
CA PHE A 15 -7.88 -4.20 -9.92
C PHE A 15 -7.44 -3.23 -8.82
N LEU A 16 -8.37 -2.67 -8.06
CA LEU A 16 -8.07 -1.75 -6.95
C LEU A 16 -7.22 -2.44 -5.87
N TRP A 17 -7.53 -3.69 -5.51
CA TRP A 17 -6.74 -4.44 -4.53
C TRP A 17 -5.33 -4.77 -5.05
N VAL A 18 -5.17 -5.16 -6.31
CA VAL A 18 -3.84 -5.39 -6.90
C VAL A 18 -3.01 -4.10 -6.87
N PHE A 19 -3.62 -2.97 -7.22
CA PHE A 19 -2.96 -1.67 -7.21
C PHE A 19 -2.49 -1.25 -5.81
N VAL A 20 -3.28 -1.54 -4.77
CA VAL A 20 -2.92 -1.23 -3.37
C VAL A 20 -1.90 -2.22 -2.81
N LEU A 21 -2.05 -3.52 -3.10
CA LEU A 21 -1.21 -4.55 -2.48
C LEU A 21 0.22 -4.55 -3.00
N LEU A 22 0.43 -4.25 -4.29
CA LEU A 22 1.74 -4.35 -4.91
C LEU A 22 2.77 -3.39 -4.27
N PRO A 23 2.50 -2.08 -4.10
CA PRO A 23 3.38 -1.17 -3.36
C PRO A 23 3.57 -1.57 -1.89
N CYS A 24 2.50 -2.01 -1.22
CA CYS A 24 2.60 -2.48 0.16
C CYS A 24 3.55 -3.69 0.30
N MET A 25 3.56 -4.60 -0.67
CA MET A 25 4.49 -5.75 -0.67
C MET A 25 5.92 -5.29 -0.91
N VAL A 26 6.16 -4.36 -1.84
CA VAL A 26 7.50 -3.80 -2.09
C VAL A 26 8.05 -3.15 -0.81
N TRP A 27 7.27 -2.28 -0.17
CA TRP A 27 7.69 -1.64 1.07
C TRP A 27 7.88 -2.61 2.22
N ALA A 28 7.06 -3.66 2.32
CA ALA A 28 7.26 -4.69 3.34
C ALA A 28 8.58 -5.45 3.12
N CYS A 29 8.94 -5.74 1.87
CA CYS A 29 10.24 -6.32 1.52
C CYS A 29 11.38 -5.36 1.85
N ASP A 30 11.26 -4.07 1.52
CA ASP A 30 12.28 -3.07 1.83
C ASP A 30 12.49 -2.95 3.36
N LEU A 31 11.39 -2.88 4.12
CA LEU A 31 11.44 -2.84 5.59
C LEU A 31 12.10 -4.10 6.19
N PHE A 32 11.83 -5.27 5.60
CA PHE A 32 12.46 -6.52 6.01
C PHE A 32 13.96 -6.51 5.67
N ASP A 33 14.33 -6.09 4.47
CA ASP A 33 15.72 -6.05 4.01
C ASP A 33 16.57 -5.10 4.87
N VAL A 34 16.10 -3.88 5.12
CA VAL A 34 16.83 -2.91 5.97
C VAL A 34 16.94 -3.36 7.43
N TYR A 35 16.02 -4.22 7.91
CA TYR A 35 16.13 -4.80 9.24
C TYR A 35 17.33 -5.74 9.36
N PHE A 36 17.51 -6.64 8.39
CA PHE A 36 18.56 -7.67 8.43
C PHE A 36 19.91 -7.17 7.91
N ASN A 37 19.89 -6.41 6.81
CA ASN A 37 21.08 -6.03 6.07
C ASN A 37 21.53 -4.58 6.37
N GLY A 38 20.66 -3.77 6.95
CA GLY A 38 20.89 -2.33 7.14
C GLY A 38 20.90 -1.57 5.82
N ALA A 39 20.84 -0.24 5.91
CA ALA A 39 20.84 0.64 4.74
C ALA A 39 21.35 2.05 5.07
N TYR A 40 21.84 2.75 4.05
CA TYR A 40 22.15 4.18 4.11
C TYR A 40 20.87 4.98 3.85
N LEU A 41 20.28 5.51 4.92
CA LEU A 41 18.98 6.18 4.90
C LEU A 41 19.12 7.66 5.29
N GLY A 42 18.27 8.50 4.72
CA GLY A 42 18.21 9.94 4.99
C GLY A 42 16.86 10.51 4.53
N TYR A 43 16.49 11.67 5.06
CA TYR A 43 15.18 12.29 4.86
C TYR A 43 14.97 12.91 3.47
N GLY A 44 16.04 13.12 2.71
CA GLY A 44 16.01 13.75 1.39
C GLY A 44 16.82 13.00 0.35
N PHE A 45 16.47 13.18 -0.93
CA PHE A 45 17.18 12.58 -2.06
C PHE A 45 18.67 13.01 -2.14
N PHE A 46 18.95 14.23 -1.66
CA PHE A 46 20.27 14.86 -1.64
C PHE A 46 20.82 15.10 -0.22
N ASP A 47 20.15 14.60 0.82
CA ASP A 47 20.63 14.75 2.20
C ASP A 47 21.73 13.73 2.52
N GLU A 48 22.56 14.04 3.51
CA GLU A 48 23.53 13.09 4.06
C GLU A 48 22.83 11.82 4.54
N ARG A 49 23.26 10.67 4.01
CA ARG A 49 22.68 9.38 4.37
C ARG A 49 23.51 8.73 5.47
N THR A 50 22.85 8.35 6.54
CA THR A 50 23.48 7.67 7.68
C THR A 50 23.17 6.18 7.60
N PHE A 51 24.13 5.34 7.97
CA PHE A 51 23.91 3.89 8.01
C PHE A 51 23.09 3.50 9.24
N TYR A 52 21.97 2.81 9.03
CA TYR A 52 21.11 2.27 10.09
C TYR A 52 20.98 0.75 9.92
N ILE A 53 20.73 0.02 11.02
CA ILE A 53 20.51 -1.43 11.01
C ILE A 53 19.48 -1.84 12.07
N GLY A 54 18.76 -2.93 11.83
CA GLY A 54 17.73 -3.44 12.73
C GLY A 54 16.55 -2.46 12.85
N TRP A 55 15.99 -2.33 14.04
CA TRP A 55 14.78 -1.52 14.26
C TRP A 55 14.97 -0.02 13.99
N SER A 56 16.19 0.52 14.08
CA SER A 56 16.45 1.93 13.75
C SER A 56 16.36 2.16 12.25
N ALA A 57 16.87 1.23 11.43
CA ALA A 57 16.72 1.25 9.98
C ALA A 57 15.25 1.15 9.56
N VAL A 58 14.49 0.21 10.16
CA VAL A 58 13.06 0.05 9.90
C VAL A 58 12.28 1.34 10.19
N LYS A 59 12.57 2.02 11.30
CA LYS A 59 11.91 3.28 11.65
C LYS A 59 12.21 4.37 10.62
N MET A 60 13.47 4.52 10.25
CA MET A 60 13.91 5.54 9.29
C MET A 60 13.32 5.27 7.90
N GLU A 61 13.33 4.02 7.45
CA GLU A 61 12.75 3.61 6.18
C GLU A 61 11.22 3.81 6.17
N ALA A 62 10.54 3.51 7.27
CA ALA A 62 9.11 3.78 7.41
C ALA A 62 8.79 5.29 7.36
N GLU A 63 9.65 6.16 7.89
CA GLU A 63 9.51 7.60 7.74
C GLU A 63 9.72 8.04 6.29
N ASN A 64 10.72 7.47 5.60
CA ASN A 64 10.92 7.70 4.17
C ASN A 64 9.74 7.24 3.32
N ILE A 65 9.18 6.06 3.58
CA ILE A 65 7.96 5.57 2.91
C ILE A 65 6.78 6.50 3.17
N LYS A 66 6.65 7.05 4.38
CA LYS A 66 5.58 8.02 4.69
C LYS A 66 5.72 9.31 3.89
N VAL A 67 6.92 9.88 3.82
CA VAL A 67 7.20 11.15 3.16
C VAL A 67 7.21 11.00 1.64
N TRP A 68 7.98 10.05 1.12
CA TRP A 68 8.26 9.89 -0.31
C TRP A 68 7.38 8.82 -0.97
N GLY A 69 7.09 7.74 -0.25
CA GLY A 69 6.18 6.69 -0.74
C GLY A 69 4.73 7.16 -0.81
N GLY A 70 4.40 8.36 -0.33
CA GLY A 70 3.04 8.88 -0.32
C GLY A 70 2.16 8.14 0.69
N GLY A 71 2.66 7.87 1.89
CA GLY A 71 1.96 7.06 2.89
C GLY A 71 0.53 7.53 3.19
N LEU A 72 0.27 8.84 3.18
CA LEU A 72 -1.08 9.42 3.30
C LEU A 72 -1.95 9.14 2.07
N LEU A 73 -1.38 9.28 0.87
CA LEU A 73 -2.04 9.01 -0.40
C LEU A 73 -2.44 7.53 -0.51
N TRP A 74 -1.52 6.61 -0.20
CA TRP A 74 -1.77 5.17 -0.23
C TRP A 74 -2.71 4.70 0.87
N PHE A 75 -2.68 5.34 2.04
CA PHE A 75 -3.70 5.14 3.06
C PHE A 75 -5.10 5.47 2.51
N TYR A 76 -5.27 6.62 1.83
CA TYR A 76 -6.54 6.98 1.21
C TYR A 76 -6.95 6.03 0.09
N TYR A 77 -6.03 5.56 -0.75
CA TYR A 77 -6.33 4.55 -1.78
C TYR A 77 -6.77 3.21 -1.17
N SER A 78 -6.13 2.78 -0.08
CA SER A 78 -6.51 1.58 0.65
C SER A 78 -7.91 1.72 1.24
N LEU A 79 -8.20 2.87 1.85
CA LEU A 79 -9.52 3.19 2.40
C LEU A 79 -10.60 3.23 1.31
N PHE A 80 -10.33 3.88 0.18
CA PHE A 80 -11.24 3.91 -0.97
C PHE A 80 -11.52 2.50 -1.50
N THR A 81 -10.49 1.66 -1.60
CA THR A 81 -10.60 0.27 -2.05
C THR A 81 -11.46 -0.57 -1.10
N LEU A 82 -11.29 -0.39 0.22
CA LEU A 82 -12.13 -1.00 1.24
C LEU A 82 -13.59 -0.53 1.11
N LEU A 83 -13.83 0.78 1.02
CA LEU A 83 -15.17 1.35 0.86
C LEU A 83 -15.86 0.83 -0.40
N TYR A 84 -15.14 0.75 -1.53
CA TYR A 84 -15.66 0.17 -2.77
C TYR A 84 -16.02 -1.31 -2.60
N THR A 85 -15.18 -2.07 -1.90
CA THR A 85 -15.42 -3.49 -1.61
C THR A 85 -16.67 -3.68 -0.75
N VAL A 86 -16.84 -2.87 0.30
CA VAL A 86 -18.04 -2.87 1.15
C VAL A 86 -19.28 -2.52 0.33
N PHE A 87 -19.21 -1.47 -0.49
CA PHE A 87 -20.29 -1.09 -1.41
C PHE A 87 -20.66 -2.23 -2.37
N LEU A 88 -19.68 -2.92 -2.94
CA LEU A 88 -19.88 -4.07 -3.82
C LEU A 88 -20.61 -5.21 -3.09
N ILE A 89 -20.17 -5.57 -1.88
CA ILE A 89 -20.80 -6.62 -1.07
C ILE A 89 -22.27 -6.28 -0.80
N ILE A 90 -22.56 -5.06 -0.35
CA ILE A 90 -23.92 -4.59 -0.08
C ILE A 90 -24.77 -4.63 -1.35
N LYS A 91 -24.23 -4.13 -2.47
CA LYS A 91 -24.95 -4.05 -3.74
C LYS A 91 -25.24 -5.42 -4.34
N ILE A 92 -24.31 -6.38 -4.22
CA ILE A 92 -24.53 -7.77 -4.63
C ILE A 92 -25.59 -8.41 -3.73
N LYS A 93 -25.57 -8.16 -2.42
CA LYS A 93 -26.56 -8.71 -1.48
C LYS A 93 -27.98 -8.20 -1.74
N LYS A 94 -28.14 -6.91 -2.08
CA LYS A 94 -29.44 -6.30 -2.43
C LYS A 94 -29.97 -6.67 -3.82
N ASN A 95 -29.11 -7.14 -4.72
CA ASN A 95 -29.45 -7.50 -6.11
C ASN A 95 -29.38 -9.02 -6.37
N LYS A 96 -29.24 -9.84 -5.33
CA LYS A 96 -29.59 -11.26 -5.36
C LYS A 96 -31.09 -11.37 -5.52
#